data_AF-A0A954TIJ6-F1
#
_entry.id   AF-A0A954TIJ6-F1
#
_cell.length_a   1.000
_cell.length_b   1.000
_cell.length_c   1.000
_cell.angle_alpha   90.00
_cell.angle_beta   90.00
_cell.angle_gamma   90.00
#
_symmetry.space_group_name_H-M   'P 1'
#
loop_
_entity.id
_entity.type
_entity.pdbx_description
1 polymer ?
#
loop_
_entity_poly.entity_id
_entity_poly.type
_entity_poly.pdbx_seq_one_letter_code
_entity_poly.pdbx_strand_id
1 'polypeptide(L)'
;MAKQDDPDWWTTAIGLEAQGKLGAAEKVIRRALDPQGEPSSAQIAYLYELRCRRLAKEGRFEEARAAAETGYSFMCEYASGATSGCEGIALSQEANLYRKTLDKALRQAEAKAVPRVKRKLT
;
A
#
# COMPACT_ATOMS: atom_id res chain seq x y z
N MET A 1 17.19 20.89 7.35
CA MET A 1 16.09 20.34 6.55
C MET A 1 14.91 20.18 7.48
N ALA A 2 13.86 20.98 7.32
CA ALA A 2 12.65 20.85 8.13
C ALA A 2 12.05 19.46 7.89
N LYS A 3 11.81 18.71 8.96
CA LYS A 3 11.06 17.46 8.91
C LYS A 3 9.67 17.85 8.39
N GLN A 4 9.32 17.40 7.21
CA GLN A 4 7.98 17.62 6.66
C GLN A 4 7.07 16.79 7.56
N ASP A 5 6.46 17.44 8.55
CA ASP A 5 5.52 16.77 9.43
C ASP A 5 4.35 16.31 8.58
N ASP A 6 4.10 15.00 8.59
CA ASP A 6 2.95 14.43 7.92
C ASP A 6 1.69 15.13 8.45
N PRO A 7 0.70 15.41 7.58
CA PRO A 7 -0.51 16.08 8.03
C PRO A 7 -1.28 15.22 9.04
N ASP A 8 -1.94 15.85 10.01
CA ASP A 8 -2.60 15.17 11.14
C ASP A 8 -3.56 14.05 10.73
N TRP A 9 -4.26 14.23 9.60
CA TRP A 9 -5.17 13.22 9.05
C TRP A 9 -4.43 11.94 8.63
N TRP A 10 -3.21 12.06 8.12
CA TRP A 10 -2.39 10.92 7.71
C TRP A 10 -1.88 10.16 8.93
N THR A 11 -1.36 10.86 9.94
CA THR A 11 -0.95 10.24 11.20
C THR A 11 -2.12 9.52 11.88
N THR A 12 -3.31 10.12 11.86
CA THR A 12 -4.53 9.51 12.39
C THR A 12 -4.91 8.24 11.62
N ALA A 13 -4.85 8.26 10.28
CA ALA A 13 -5.14 7.09 9.45
C ALA A 13 -4.16 5.93 9.73
N ILE A 14 -2.86 6.21 9.83
CA ILE A 14 -1.85 5.19 10.20
C ILE A 14 -2.16 4.61 11.59
N GLY A 15 -2.48 5.47 12.57
CA GLY A 15 -2.84 5.03 13.91
C GLY A 15 -4.06 4.10 13.94
N LEU A 16 -5.06 4.37 13.09
CA LEU A 16 -6.26 3.53 12.94
C LEU A 16 -5.96 2.22 12.22
N GLU A 17 -5.12 2.23 11.17
CA GLU A 17 -4.65 1.02 10.49
C GLU A 17 -3.94 0.08 11.45
N ALA A 18 -3.03 0.61 12.27
CA ALA A 18 -2.27 -0.16 13.25
C ALA A 18 -3.18 -0.81 14.31
N GLN A 19 -4.33 -0.19 14.62
CA GLN A 19 -5.36 -0.74 15.50
C GLN A 19 -6.29 -1.75 14.80
N GLY A 20 -6.07 -2.06 13.52
CA GLY A 20 -6.95 -2.91 12.71
C GLY A 20 -8.25 -2.24 12.25
N LYS A 21 -8.42 -0.93 12.47
CA LYS A 21 -9.61 -0.15 12.12
C LYS A 21 -9.50 0.42 10.70
N LEU A 22 -9.26 -0.45 9.72
CA LEU A 22 -9.01 -0.06 8.32
C LEU A 22 -10.09 0.84 7.73
N GLY A 23 -11.37 0.44 7.83
CA GLY A 23 -12.46 1.25 7.29
C GLY A 23 -12.60 2.62 7.96
N ALA A 24 -12.10 2.80 9.19
CA ALA A 24 -12.03 4.13 9.81
C ALA A 24 -10.86 4.95 9.27
N ALA A 25 -9.70 4.31 9.04
CA ALA A 25 -8.55 4.95 8.42
C ALA A 25 -8.87 5.47 7.02
N GLU A 26 -9.50 4.66 6.18
CA GLU A 26 -9.95 5.05 4.83
C GLU A 26 -10.91 6.24 4.88
N LYS A 27 -11.87 6.24 5.81
CA LYS A 27 -12.80 7.36 5.99
C LYS A 27 -12.11 8.65 6.38
N VAL A 28 -11.06 8.59 7.21
CA VAL A 28 -10.26 9.77 7.57
C VAL A 28 -9.59 10.36 6.33
N ILE A 29 -8.98 9.50 5.49
CA ILE A 29 -8.33 9.93 4.24
C ILE A 29 -9.34 10.56 3.28
N ARG A 30 -10.46 9.88 3.02
CA ARG A 30 -11.55 10.39 2.17
C ARG A 30 -12.09 11.73 2.66
N ARG A 31 -12.37 11.85 3.97
CA ARG A 31 -12.88 13.10 4.57
C ARG A 31 -11.90 14.26 4.43
N ALA A 32 -10.59 13.99 4.45
CA ALA A 32 -9.59 15.02 4.29
C ALA A 32 -9.44 15.47 2.83
N LEU A 33 -9.46 14.54 1.88
CA LEU A 33 -9.06 14.79 0.49
C LEU A 33 -10.24 15.00 -0.47
N ASP A 34 -11.33 14.26 -0.33
CA ASP A 34 -12.47 14.32 -1.25
C ASP A 34 -13.08 15.75 -1.35
N PRO A 35 -13.26 16.52 -0.26
CA PRO A 35 -13.78 17.89 -0.35
C PRO A 35 -12.87 18.87 -1.08
N GLN A 36 -11.57 18.54 -1.20
CA GLN A 36 -10.57 19.35 -1.88
C GLN A 36 -10.42 18.96 -3.36
N GLY A 37 -11.12 17.90 -3.80
CA GLY A 37 -10.96 17.32 -5.14
C GLY A 37 -9.65 16.55 -5.31
N GLU A 38 -8.94 16.27 -4.20
CA GLU A 38 -7.68 15.54 -4.21
C GLU A 38 -7.94 14.02 -4.25
N PRO A 39 -7.11 13.24 -4.95
CA PRO A 39 -7.35 11.82 -5.18
C PRO A 39 -7.11 10.98 -3.91
N SER A 40 -8.17 10.77 -3.12
CA SER A 40 -8.10 9.95 -1.90
C SER A 40 -7.67 8.50 -2.18
N SER A 41 -8.00 7.94 -3.33
CA SER A 41 -7.68 6.57 -3.72
C SER A 41 -6.16 6.30 -3.76
N ALA A 42 -5.34 7.26 -4.22
CA ALA A 42 -3.88 7.11 -4.21
C ALA A 42 -3.30 7.03 -2.78
N GLN A 43 -3.81 7.86 -1.86
CA GLN A 43 -3.37 7.86 -0.47
C GLN A 43 -3.85 6.61 0.29
N ILE A 44 -5.05 6.11 -0.03
CA ILE A 44 -5.53 4.84 0.51
C ILE A 44 -4.66 3.68 -0.01
N ALA A 45 -4.31 3.67 -1.30
CA ALA A 45 -3.38 2.67 -1.84
C ALA A 45 -2.05 2.66 -1.07
N TYR A 46 -1.49 3.85 -0.79
CA TYR A 46 -0.27 3.96 0.00
C TYR A 46 -0.43 3.44 1.45
N LEU A 47 -1.59 3.62 2.08
CA LEU A 47 -1.89 3.03 3.39
C LEU A 47 -1.82 1.50 3.34
N TYR A 48 -2.39 0.89 2.28
CA TYR A 48 -2.35 -0.55 2.07
C TYR A 48 -0.94 -1.07 1.74
N GLU A 49 -0.10 -0.27 1.07
CA GLU A 49 1.31 -0.58 0.88
C GLU A 49 2.05 -0.71 2.22
N LEU A 50 1.87 0.26 3.12
CA LEU A 50 2.48 0.25 4.45
C LEU A 50 2.02 -0.97 5.25
N ARG A 51 0.71 -1.28 5.20
CA ARG A 51 0.14 -2.47 5.82
C ARG A 51 0.75 -3.76 5.26
N CYS A 52 0.84 -3.89 3.93
CA CYS A 52 1.46 -5.04 3.27
C CYS A 52 2.89 -5.25 3.76
N ARG A 53 3.71 -4.19 3.76
CA ARG A 53 5.11 -4.25 4.22
C ARG A 53 5.21 -4.66 5.70
N ARG A 54 4.31 -4.16 6.55
CA ARG A 54 4.26 -4.52 7.98
C ARG A 54 3.90 -6.00 8.17
N LEU A 55 2.81 -6.46 7.54
CA LEU A 55 2.36 -7.85 7.60
C LEU A 55 3.40 -8.83 7.06
N ALA A 56 4.10 -8.47 5.97
CA ALA A 56 5.18 -9.28 5.41
C ALA A 56 6.36 -9.41 6.39
N LYS A 57 6.71 -8.35 7.14
CA LYS A 57 7.72 -8.40 8.20
C LYS A 57 7.29 -9.28 9.38
N GLU A 58 6.00 -9.33 9.67
CA GLU A 58 5.40 -10.21 10.69
C GLU A 58 5.26 -11.68 10.21
N GLY A 59 5.60 -11.99 8.96
CA GLY A 59 5.44 -13.33 8.37
C GLY A 59 3.99 -13.68 7.97
N ARG A 60 3.08 -12.70 8.03
CA ARG A 60 1.65 -12.85 7.70
C ARG A 60 1.42 -12.65 6.21
N PHE A 61 1.98 -13.56 5.40
CA PHE A 61 2.09 -13.37 3.96
C PHE A 61 0.76 -13.35 3.20
N GLU A 62 -0.21 -14.18 3.58
CA GLU A 62 -1.54 -14.17 2.95
C GLU A 62 -2.25 -12.83 3.18
N GLU A 63 -2.19 -12.30 4.40
CA GLU A 63 -2.78 -11.00 4.73
C GLU A 63 -2.02 -9.86 4.04
N ALA A 64 -0.71 -9.99 3.89
CA ALA A 64 0.11 -9.02 3.16
C ALA A 64 -0.23 -9.01 1.66
N ARG A 65 -0.48 -10.17 1.05
CA ARG A 65 -0.98 -10.28 -0.34
C ARG A 65 -2.35 -9.66 -0.50
N ALA A 66 -3.28 -9.95 0.42
CA ALA A 66 -4.61 -9.33 0.40
C ALA A 66 -4.51 -7.80 0.49
N ALA A 67 -3.66 -7.26 1.38
CA ALA A 67 -3.41 -5.83 1.46
C ALA A 67 -2.81 -5.26 0.15
N ALA A 68 -1.89 -5.98 -0.49
CA ALA A 68 -1.32 -5.58 -1.77
C ALA A 68 -2.36 -5.56 -2.90
N GLU A 69 -3.27 -6.52 -2.93
CA GLU A 69 -4.38 -6.56 -3.89
C GLU A 69 -5.34 -5.39 -3.70
N THR A 70 -5.75 -5.13 -2.46
CA THR A 70 -6.62 -3.98 -2.16
C THR A 70 -5.96 -2.65 -2.54
N GLY A 71 -4.68 -2.47 -2.18
CA GLY A 71 -3.94 -1.27 -2.57
C GLY A 71 -3.84 -1.11 -4.10
N TYR A 72 -3.67 -2.21 -4.84
CA TYR A 72 -3.66 -2.18 -6.30
C TYR A 72 -5.04 -1.77 -6.87
N SER A 73 -6.14 -2.29 -6.32
CA SER A 73 -7.49 -1.87 -6.74
C SER A 73 -7.70 -0.37 -6.58
N PHE A 74 -7.19 0.24 -5.50
CA PHE A 74 -7.25 1.69 -5.30
C PHE A 74 -6.36 2.48 -6.28
N MET A 75 -5.20 1.95 -6.66
CA MET A 75 -4.39 2.55 -7.74
C MET A 75 -5.10 2.47 -9.09
N CYS A 76 -5.83 1.40 -9.38
CA CYS A 76 -6.65 1.31 -10.59
C CYS A 76 -7.81 2.30 -10.56
N GLU A 77 -8.47 2.48 -9.41
CA GLU A 77 -9.50 3.52 -9.22
C GLU A 77 -8.92 4.91 -9.49
N TYR A 78 -7.74 5.20 -8.94
CA TYR A 78 -7.04 6.46 -9.21
C TYR A 78 -6.73 6.64 -10.70
N ALA A 79 -6.16 5.62 -11.34
CA ALA A 79 -5.84 5.64 -12.77
C ALA A 79 -7.09 5.80 -13.66
N SER A 80 -8.24 5.28 -13.23
CA SER A 80 -9.51 5.41 -13.95
C SER A 80 -10.05 6.84 -13.96
N GLY A 81 -9.61 7.69 -13.02
CA GLY A 81 -9.93 9.12 -12.98
C GLY A 81 -9.18 9.97 -14.00
N ALA A 82 -8.26 9.39 -14.78
CA ALA A 82 -7.50 10.11 -15.80
C ALA A 82 -8.42 10.76 -16.85
N THR A 83 -8.18 12.02 -17.15
CA THR A 83 -9.04 12.80 -18.06
C THR A 83 -8.55 12.78 -19.50
N SER A 84 -7.35 12.23 -19.74
CA SER A 84 -6.77 12.07 -21.08
C SER A 84 -6.17 10.67 -21.30
N GLY A 85 -6.12 10.24 -22.56
CA GLY A 85 -5.59 8.92 -22.93
C GLY A 85 -4.11 8.72 -22.57
N CYS A 86 -3.28 9.77 -22.69
CA CYS A 86 -1.87 9.70 -22.31
C CYS A 86 -1.67 9.61 -20.78
N GLU A 87 -2.46 10.37 -20.01
CA GLU A 87 -2.48 10.32 -18.55
C GLU A 87 -2.96 8.95 -18.06
N GLY A 88 -4.00 8.39 -18.68
CA GLY A 88 -4.49 7.05 -18.35
C GLY A 88 -3.45 5.95 -18.60
N ILE A 89 -2.68 6.05 -19.69
CA ILE A 89 -1.57 5.12 -19.95
C ILE A 89 -0.48 5.26 -18.88
N ALA A 90 -0.10 6.48 -18.51
CA ALA A 90 0.93 6.72 -17.48
C ALA A 90 0.50 6.19 -16.11
N LEU A 91 -0.71 6.49 -15.67
CA LEU A 91 -1.24 6.03 -14.38
C LEU A 91 -1.47 4.51 -14.36
N SER A 92 -1.85 3.91 -15.50
CA SER A 92 -1.93 2.46 -15.62
C SER A 92 -0.55 1.79 -15.53
N GLN A 93 0.49 2.41 -16.11
CA GLN A 93 1.86 1.93 -15.95
C GLN A 93 2.32 2.04 -14.49
N GLU A 94 1.96 3.12 -13.80
CA GLU A 94 2.24 3.32 -12.38
C GLU A 94 1.57 2.23 -11.51
N ALA A 95 0.28 1.95 -11.73
CA ALA A 95 -0.42 0.86 -11.04
C ALA A 95 0.25 -0.51 -11.27
N ASN A 96 0.69 -0.78 -12.50
CA ASN A 96 1.42 -2.01 -12.83
C ASN A 96 2.80 -2.10 -12.13
N LEU A 97 3.53 -0.99 -12.07
CA LEU A 97 4.82 -0.92 -11.36
C LEU A 97 4.63 -1.07 -9.85
N TYR A 98 3.59 -0.46 -9.30
CA TYR A 98 3.18 -0.62 -7.90
C TYR A 98 2.96 -2.10 -7.57
N ARG A 99 2.16 -2.81 -8.39
CA ARG A 99 1.91 -4.24 -8.19
C ARG A 99 3.19 -5.07 -8.25
N LYS A 100 4.01 -4.87 -9.30
CA LYS A 100 5.28 -5.59 -9.46
C LYS A 100 6.23 -5.38 -8.28
N THR A 101 6.27 -4.17 -7.73
CA THR A 101 7.13 -3.81 -6.62
C THR A 101 6.69 -4.50 -5.33
N LEU A 102 5.39 -4.52 -5.06
CA LEU A 102 4.83 -5.23 -3.91
C LEU A 102 5.03 -6.75 -3.99
N ASP A 103 4.74 -7.36 -5.14
CA ASP A 103 4.93 -8.80 -5.33
C ASP A 103 6.41 -9.20 -5.15
N LYS A 104 7.33 -8.37 -5.66
CA LYS A 104 8.78 -8.58 -5.44
C LYS A 104 9.15 -8.47 -3.97
N ALA A 105 8.63 -7.47 -3.26
CA ALA A 105 8.90 -7.28 -1.83
C ALA A 105 8.38 -8.45 -0.99
N LEU A 106 7.17 -8.94 -1.29
CA LEU A 106 6.57 -10.11 -0.63
C LEU A 106 7.42 -11.36 -0.84
N ARG A 107 7.78 -11.69 -2.08
CA ARG A 107 8.65 -12.83 -2.38
C ARG A 107 9.99 -12.77 -1.65
N GLN A 108 10.58 -11.58 -1.55
CA GLN A 108 11.83 -11.39 -0.83
C GLN A 108 11.66 -11.56 0.68
N ALA A 109 10.56 -11.09 1.26
CA ALA A 109 10.24 -11.27 2.66
C ALA A 109 10.01 -12.76 2.99
N GLU A 110 9.23 -13.45 2.16
CA GLU A 110 8.98 -14.91 2.26
C GLU A 110 10.29 -15.70 2.19
N ALA A 111 11.14 -15.44 1.18
CA ALA A 111 12.40 -16.14 1.01
C ALA A 111 13.39 -15.93 2.17
N LYS A 112 13.34 -14.77 2.83
CA LYS A 112 14.15 -14.49 4.03
C LYS A 112 13.60 -15.17 5.29
N ALA A 113 12.29 -15.36 5.37
CA ALA A 113 11.65 -15.99 6.52
C ALA A 113 11.84 -17.52 6.55
N VAL A 114 12.08 -18.16 5.40
CA VAL A 114 12.41 -19.59 5.35
C VAL A 114 13.82 -19.81 5.90
N PRO A 115 14.00 -20.50 7.06
CA PRO A 115 15.33 -20.79 7.56
C PRO A 115 16.06 -21.70 6.56
N ARG A 116 17.21 -21.24 6.06
CA ARG A 116 18.13 -22.07 5.29
C ARG A 116 18.61 -23.20 6.21
N VAL A 117 17.95 -24.36 6.11
CA VAL A 117 18.43 -25.59 6.72
C VAL A 117 19.80 -25.87 6.11
N LYS A 118 20.86 -25.53 6.84
CA LYS A 118 22.21 -25.95 6.48
C LYS A 118 22.21 -27.47 6.63
N ARG A 119 22.05 -28.19 5.51
CA ARG A 119 22.34 -29.63 5.46
C ARG A 119 23.80 -29.78 5.86
N LYS A 120 24.06 -30.19 7.10
CA LYS A 120 25.34 -30.79 7.45
C LYS A 120 25.39 -32.12 6.69
N LEU A 121 26.19 -32.16 5.64
CA LEU A 121 26.67 -33.41 5.07
C LEU A 121 27.63 -33.98 6.12
N THR A 122 27.17 -35.02 6.81
CA THR A 122 28.00 -35.98 7.55
C THR A 122 28.02 -37.26 6.77
#